data_AF-A0A920NPA4-F1
#
_entry.id   AF-A0A920NPA4-F1
#
_cell.length_a   1.000
_cell.length_b   1.000
_cell.length_c   1.000
_cell.angle_alpha   90.00
_cell.angle_beta   90.00
_cell.angle_gamma   90.00
#
_symmetry.space_group_name_H-M   'P 1'
#
loop_
_entity.id
_entity.type
_entity.pdbx_description
1 polymer ?
#
loop_
_entity_poly.entity_id
_entity_poly.type
_entity_poly.pdbx_seq_one_letter_code
_entity_poly.pdbx_strand_id
1 'polypeptide(L)' 'MVRSHATGVGKSFDLGITRLILFLKLSTWAKGVSGVRLELVSLVRDLLNHDILPEISLDKDQSGLAVTSHHWRIWLYL' A
#
# COMPACT_ATOMS: atom_id res chain seq x y z
N MET A 1 13.52 2.12 -1.85
CA MET A 1 12.65 1.26 -1.02
C MET A 1 11.17 1.36 -1.42
N VAL A 2 10.51 2.52 -1.41
CA VAL A 2 9.06 2.60 -1.73
C VAL A 2 8.70 2.07 -3.14
N ARG A 3 9.37 2.57 -4.20
CA ARG A 3 9.06 2.20 -5.60
C ARG A 3 9.35 0.74 -5.93
N SER A 4 10.43 0.18 -5.40
CA SER A 4 10.83 -1.21 -5.64
C SER A 4 10.06 -2.23 -4.79
N HIS A 5 9.26 -1.76 -3.82
CA HIS A 5 8.46 -2.60 -2.92
C HIS A 5 6.95 -2.47 -3.16
N ALA A 6 6.54 -1.54 -4.01
CA ALA A 6 5.16 -1.41 -4.49
C ALA A 6 4.92 -2.42 -5.63
N THR A 7 5.01 -3.71 -5.32
CA THR A 7 4.92 -4.82 -6.29
C THR A 7 3.52 -5.44 -6.38
N GLY A 8 2.51 -4.83 -5.74
CA GLY A 8 1.14 -5.35 -5.78
C GLY A 8 0.61 -5.38 -7.22
N VAL A 9 0.06 -6.52 -7.63
CA VAL A 9 -0.46 -6.78 -8.97
C VAL A 9 -1.83 -7.48 -8.93
N GLY A 10 -2.83 -6.87 -9.57
CA GLY A 10 -4.18 -7.43 -9.65
C GLY A 10 -5.26 -6.43 -9.22
N LYS A 11 -6.39 -6.96 -8.72
CA LYS A 11 -7.55 -6.13 -8.39
C LYS A 11 -7.28 -5.21 -7.20
N SER A 12 -7.67 -3.95 -7.33
CA SER A 12 -7.62 -2.95 -6.27
C SER A 12 -8.63 -3.25 -5.15
N PHE A 13 -8.24 -2.97 -3.92
CA PHE A 13 -9.15 -3.06 -2.78
C PHE A 13 -10.31 -2.07 -2.92
N ASP A 14 -11.44 -2.41 -2.30
CA ASP A 14 -12.51 -1.45 -2.12
C ASP A 14 -12.05 -0.24 -1.29
N LEU A 15 -12.68 0.91 -1.51
CA LEU A 15 -12.34 2.17 -0.84
C LEU A 15 -12.45 2.05 0.69
N GLY A 16 -13.41 1.28 1.21
CA GLY A 16 -13.57 1.05 2.65
C GLY A 16 -12.37 0.30 3.25
N ILE A 17 -11.88 -0.73 2.56
CA ILE A 17 -10.69 -1.48 2.98
C ILE A 17 -9.45 -0.60 2.90
N THR A 18 -9.29 0.13 1.80
CA THR A 18 -8.18 1.06 1.59
C THR A 18 -8.10 2.12 2.69
N ARG A 19 -9.25 2.70 3.07
CA ARG A 19 -9.36 3.63 4.19
C ARG A 19 -8.94 3.00 5.50
N LEU A 20 -9.39 1.78 5.78
CA LEU A 20 -9.01 1.06 6.99
C LEU A 20 -7.50 0.81 7.05
N ILE A 21 -6.88 0.40 5.95
CA ILE A 21 -5.42 0.21 5.86
C ILE A 21 -4.69 1.51 6.23
N LEU A 22 -5.11 2.63 5.64
CA LEU A 22 -4.48 3.93 5.91
C LEU A 22 -4.70 4.39 7.35
N PHE A 23 -5.89 4.17 7.91
CA PHE A 23 -6.23 4.46 9.31
C PHE A 23 -5.41 3.62 10.30
N LEU A 24 -5.26 2.32 10.04
CA LEU A 24 -4.44 1.44 10.86
C LEU A 24 -2.99 1.87 10.81
N LYS A 25 -2.47 2.24 9.63
CA LYS A 25 -1.12 2.79 9.50
C LYS A 25 -0.94 4.03 10.35
N LEU A 26 -1.86 4.98 10.28
CA LEU A 26 -1.84 6.18 11.12
C LEU A 26 -1.87 5.84 12.61
N SER A 27 -2.72 4.90 13.00
CA SER A 27 -2.83 4.42 14.39
C SER A 27 -1.54 3.78 14.90
N THR A 28 -0.77 3.08 14.05
CA THR A 28 0.54 2.55 14.43
C THR A 28 1.57 3.66 14.68
N TRP A 29 1.50 4.75 13.92
CA TRP A 29 2.40 5.89 14.09
C TRP A 29 2.05 6.73 15.32
N ALA A 30 0.75 6.88 15.64
CA ALA A 30 0.27 7.62 16.80
C ALA A 30 0.82 7.10 18.14
N LYS A 31 1.26 5.83 18.20
CA LYS A 31 1.93 5.25 19.38
C LYS A 31 3.30 5.87 19.68
N GLY A 32 3.91 6.58 18.74
CA GLY A 32 5.21 7.25 18.94
C GLY A 32 6.45 6.35 18.90
N VAL A 33 6.29 5.03 18.71
CA VAL A 33 7.42 4.06 18.72
C VAL A 33 8.06 3.80 17.36
N SER A 34 7.55 4.43 16.30
CA SER A 34 7.99 4.19 14.91
C SER A 34 9.06 5.15 14.40
N GLY A 35 9.36 6.23 15.14
CA GLY A 35 10.34 7.25 14.73
C GLY A 35 9.94 8.09 13.51
N VAL A 36 8.68 8.05 13.10
CA VAL A 36 8.15 8.81 11.94
C VAL A 36 8.01 10.29 12.30
N ARG A 37 8.33 11.18 11.35
CA ARG A 37 8.17 12.64 11.50
C ARG A 37 6.70 13.02 11.67
N LEU A 38 6.41 13.97 12.55
CA LEU A 38 5.04 14.45 12.81
C LEU A 38 4.34 15.02 11.57
N GLU A 39 5.11 15.63 10.66
CA GLU A 39 4.62 16.14 9.38
C GLU A 39 4.00 15.03 8.51
N LEU A 40 4.58 13.83 8.49
CA LEU A 40 4.03 12.70 7.72
C LEU A 40 2.76 12.13 8.36
N VAL A 41 2.70 12.12 9.69
CA VAL A 41 1.48 11.74 10.43
C VAL A 41 0.36 12.72 10.10
N SER A 42 0.66 14.01 10.08
CA SER A 42 -0.30 15.07 9.74
C SER A 42 -0.77 14.97 8.30
N LEU A 43 0.14 14.72 7.35
CA LEU A 43 -0.21 14.50 5.96
C LEU A 43 -1.16 13.31 5.79
N VAL A 44 -0.88 12.16 6.39
CA VAL A 44 -1.75 10.98 6.27
C VAL A 44 -3.11 11.19 6.92
N ARG A 45 -3.17 11.91 8.05
CA ARG A 45 -4.43 12.34 8.65
C ARG A 45 -5.23 13.20 7.67
N ASP A 46 -4.60 14.17 7.01
CA ASP A 46 -5.29 15.08 6.09
C ASP A 46 -5.78 14.36 4.84
N LEU A 47 -5.00 13.42 4.30
CA LEU A 47 -5.46 12.54 3.21
C LEU A 47 -6.71 11.75 3.60
N LEU A 48 -6.74 11.18 4.81
CA LEU A 48 -7.92 10.47 5.33
C LEU A 48 -9.13 11.41 5.48
N ASN A 49 -8.93 12.62 6.01
CA ASN A 49 -10.00 13.60 6.21
C ASN A 49 -10.57 14.14 4.91
N HIS A 50 -9.78 14.16 3.83
CA HIS A 50 -10.19 14.61 2.51
C HIS A 50 -10.61 13.48 1.56
N ASP A 51 -10.77 12.25 2.07
CA ASP A 51 -11.12 11.08 1.25
C ASP A 51 -10.13 10.80 0.10
N ILE A 52 -8.88 11.23 0.23
CA ILE A 52 -7.81 10.98 -0.75
C ILE A 52 -7.16 9.64 -0.40
N LEU A 53 -7.64 8.59 -1.06
CA LEU A 53 -7.23 7.21 -0.79
C LEU A 53 -6.22 6.72 -1.82
N PRO A 54 -5.13 6.04 -1.40
CA PRO A 54 -4.19 5.45 -2.33
C PRO A 54 -4.81 4.23 -3.02
N GLU A 55 -4.47 3.97 -4.27
CA GLU A 55 -4.82 2.70 -4.90
C GLU A 55 -3.91 1.59 -4.34
N ILE A 56 -4.52 0.56 -3.77
CA ILE A 56 -3.81 -0.60 -3.20
C ILE A 56 -4.31 -1.84 -3.92
N SER A 57 -3.41 -2.51 -4.64
CA SER A 57 -3.71 -3.74 -5.38
C SER A 57 -3.35 -4.98 -4.57
N LEU A 58 -4.16 -6.04 -4.72
CA LEU A 58 -3.79 -7.38 -4.29
C LEU A 58 -2.56 -7.87 -5.07
N ASP A 59 -1.90 -8.92 -4.59
CA ASP A 59 -0.82 -9.63 -5.30
C ASP A 59 -1.36 -10.83 -6.12
N LYS A 60 -2.68 -11.05 -6.09
CA LYS A 60 -3.34 -12.16 -6.78
C LYS A 60 -4.23 -11.65 -7.89
N ASP A 61 -3.85 -11.97 -9.11
CA ASP A 61 -4.74 -11.95 -10.27
C ASP A 61 -5.94 -12.90 -10.02
N GLN A 62 -7.17 -12.38 -10.17
CA GLN A 62 -8.40 -13.16 -10.01
C GLN A 62 -8.76 -13.99 -11.26
N SER A 63 -7.95 -13.95 -12.33
CA SER A 63 -8.21 -14.65 -13.58
C SER A 63 -8.18 -16.18 -13.48
N GLY A 64 -7.72 -16.77 -12.37
CA GLY A 64 -7.61 -18.22 -12.20
C GLY A 64 -6.60 -18.88 -13.16
N LEU A 65 -5.95 -18.11 -14.02
CA LEU A 65 -4.82 -18.56 -14.81
C LEU A 65 -3.58 -18.30 -13.95
N ALA A 66 -3.03 -19.38 -13.39
CA ALA A 66 -1.72 -19.34 -12.78
C ALA A 66 -0.76 -18.66 -13.74
N VAL A 67 -0.31 -17.44 -13.43
CA VAL A 67 0.82 -16.83 -14.11
C VAL A 67 1.99 -17.75 -13.81
N THR A 68 2.33 -18.56 -14.81
CA THR A 68 3.42 -19.53 -14.71
C THR A 68 4.71 -18.76 -14.44
N SER A 69 5.47 -19.36 -13.54
CA SER A 69 6.65 -18.87 -12.86
C SER A 69 7.82 -18.54 -13.80
N HIS A 70 7.80 -17.45 -14.59
CA HIS A 70 8.99 -17.06 -15.37
C HIS A 70 9.28 -15.56 -15.53
N HIS A 71 8.47 -14.65 -14.96
CA HIS A 71 8.64 -13.20 -15.17
C HIS A 71 9.26 -12.41 -14.00
N TRP A 72 9.88 -13.09 -13.02
CA TRP A 72 10.57 -12.42 -11.90
C TRP A 72 12.03 -12.02 -12.23
N ARG A 73 12.55 -12.39 -13.41
CA ARG A 73 13.94 -12.14 -13.83
C ARG A 73 14.28 -10.68 -14.17
N ILE A 74 13.31 -9.76 -14.19
CA ILE A 74 13.53 -8.35 -14.58
C ILE A 74 13.78 -7.44 -13.36
N TRP A 75 13.40 -7.85 -12.16
CA TRP A 75 13.52 -7.01 -10.95
C TRP A 75 14.84 -7.20 -10.17
N LEU A 76 15.77 -8.03 -10.66
CA LEU A 76 17.07 -8.29 -10.01
C LEU A 76 18.23 -7.40 -10.52
N TYR A 77 17.97 -6.49 -11.45
CA TYR A 77 19.00 -5.64 -12.09
C TYR A 77 18.68 -4.14 -12.11
N LEU A 78 17.84 -3.63 -11.20
CA LEU A 78 17.64 -2.20 -10.92
C LEU A 78 17.42 -1.98 -9.42
#